data_AF-A0A1H7K7G7-F1
#
_entry.id   AF-A0A1H7K7G7-F1
#
_cell.length_a   1.000
_cell.length_b   1.000
_cell.length_c   1.000
_cell.angle_alpha   90.00
_cell.angle_beta   90.00
_cell.angle_gamma   90.00
#
_symmetry.space_group_name_H-M   'P 1'
#
loop_
_entity.id
_entity.type
_entity.pdbx_description
1 polymer ?
#
loop_
_entity_poly.entity_id
_entity_poly.type
_entity_poly.pdbx_seq_one_letter_code
_entity_poly.pdbx_strand_id
1 'polypeptide(L)'
;MTHNPVLSLDQAQFVPHDAVAREALLAAAAEVRECYRVLVKGGLNVVGEVLRGEGTFFQMQHYPADDVYDRDSHGQYYYHAHRGGKGEHGHFHTFMRGKGMPPACVAQPYAQPSRAQWPVDAEAISHLIAVSMDAYGYPMGLFACNRWVTGETWYSASDVISMLDGFAIDHAKPSWPVNRWLTALLRLYRPQIEYLLQHRDQVIAHAQAAQPSVDVLEDRQLEITGYLPINVDSWTALLNTSLPQSA
;
A
#
# COMPACT_ATOMS: atom_id res chain seq x y z
N MET A 1 15.69 15.49 6.92
CA MET A 1 14.36 15.33 6.33
C MET A 1 14.55 15.37 4.83
N THR A 2 14.80 14.19 4.24
CA THR A 2 14.79 14.04 2.80
C THR A 2 13.38 14.39 2.32
N HIS A 3 13.28 15.31 1.37
CA HIS A 3 12.00 15.60 0.71
C HIS A 3 11.57 14.31 0.01
N ASN A 4 10.46 13.70 0.45
CA ASN A 4 9.88 12.57 -0.24
C ASN A 4 9.66 12.95 -1.71
N PRO A 5 10.08 12.13 -2.68
CA PRO A 5 9.86 12.43 -4.09
C PRO A 5 8.37 12.32 -4.39
N VAL A 6 7.66 13.46 -4.27
CA VAL A 6 6.26 13.58 -4.69
C VAL A 6 6.24 13.56 -6.20
N LEU A 7 5.63 12.51 -6.75
CA LEU A 7 5.51 12.34 -8.19
C LEU A 7 4.32 13.18 -8.67
N SER A 8 4.60 14.15 -9.54
CA SER A 8 3.58 15.00 -10.16
C SER A 8 3.13 14.35 -11.47
N LEU A 9 2.07 13.55 -11.40
CA LEU A 9 1.54 12.80 -12.53
C LEU A 9 0.10 13.22 -12.82
N ASP A 10 -0.26 13.29 -14.10
CA ASP A 10 -1.66 13.46 -14.51
C ASP A 10 -2.43 12.17 -14.20
N GLN A 11 -3.47 12.27 -13.36
CA GLN A 11 -4.29 11.12 -12.97
C GLN A 11 -5.04 10.52 -14.17
N ALA A 12 -5.31 11.30 -15.22
CA ALA A 12 -5.99 10.82 -16.41
C ALA A 12 -5.23 9.69 -17.12
N GLN A 13 -3.88 9.64 -16.99
CA GLN A 13 -3.07 8.59 -17.61
C GLN A 13 -3.33 7.20 -17.01
N PHE A 14 -3.88 7.13 -15.80
CA PHE A 14 -4.18 5.88 -15.11
C PHE A 14 -5.56 5.32 -15.44
N VAL A 15 -6.39 6.07 -16.19
CA VAL A 15 -7.75 5.63 -16.51
C VAL A 15 -7.67 4.43 -17.47
N PRO A 16 -8.22 3.26 -17.10
CA PRO A 16 -8.19 2.11 -17.99
C PRO A 16 -8.96 2.39 -19.30
N HIS A 17 -8.35 2.01 -20.43
CA HIS A 17 -9.04 2.02 -21.72
C HIS A 17 -10.05 0.87 -21.85
N ASP A 18 -9.80 -0.23 -21.15
CA ASP A 18 -10.68 -1.39 -21.09
C ASP A 18 -11.89 -1.13 -20.18
N ALA A 19 -13.10 -1.40 -20.70
CA ALA A 19 -14.35 -1.14 -19.99
C ALA A 19 -14.50 -2.03 -18.75
N VAL A 20 -14.08 -3.30 -18.85
CA VAL A 20 -14.18 -4.27 -17.75
C VAL A 20 -13.28 -3.87 -16.59
N ALA A 21 -12.03 -3.52 -16.87
CA ALA A 21 -11.10 -2.99 -15.88
C ALA A 21 -11.66 -1.74 -15.20
N ARG A 22 -12.23 -0.82 -15.97
CA ARG A 22 -12.83 0.41 -15.42
C ARG A 22 -14.05 0.11 -14.54
N GLU A 23 -14.93 -0.79 -14.95
CA GLU A 23 -16.07 -1.23 -14.14
C GLU A 23 -15.61 -1.85 -12.81
N ALA A 24 -14.53 -2.64 -12.82
CA ALA A 24 -13.94 -3.18 -11.61
C ALA A 24 -13.42 -2.09 -10.66
N LEU A 25 -12.79 -1.03 -11.19
CA LEU A 25 -12.37 0.12 -10.38
C LEU A 25 -13.58 0.88 -9.81
N LEU A 26 -14.65 1.06 -10.60
CA LEU A 26 -15.88 1.72 -10.13
C LEU A 26 -16.60 0.89 -9.04
N ALA A 27 -16.59 -0.44 -9.16
CA ALA A 27 -17.10 -1.32 -8.11
C ALA A 27 -16.27 -1.20 -6.81
N ALA A 28 -14.95 -1.12 -6.93
CA ALA A 28 -14.07 -0.87 -5.79
C ALA A 28 -14.33 0.51 -5.14
N ALA A 29 -14.55 1.55 -5.95
CA ALA A 29 -14.95 2.88 -5.46
C ALA A 29 -16.29 2.84 -4.69
N ALA A 30 -17.26 2.07 -5.18
CA ALA A 30 -18.54 1.90 -4.50
C ALA A 30 -18.37 1.22 -3.14
N GLU A 31 -17.51 0.20 -3.04
CA GLU A 31 -17.20 -0.47 -1.77
C GLU A 31 -16.49 0.45 -0.78
N VAL A 32 -15.51 1.25 -1.23
CA VAL A 32 -14.84 2.27 -0.40
C VAL A 32 -15.87 3.25 0.18
N ARG A 33 -16.79 3.74 -0.66
CA ARG A 33 -17.85 4.67 -0.24
C ARG A 33 -18.85 4.03 0.71
N GLU A 34 -19.18 2.76 0.50
CA GLU A 34 -20.07 2.02 1.40
C GLU A 34 -19.44 1.86 2.79
N CYS A 35 -18.14 1.55 2.86
CA CYS A 35 -17.40 1.51 4.11
C CYS A 35 -17.40 2.87 4.82
N TYR A 36 -17.18 3.98 4.10
CA TYR A 36 -17.34 5.31 4.70
C TYR A 36 -18.76 5.55 5.21
N ARG A 37 -19.79 5.20 4.43
CA ARG A 37 -21.19 5.41 4.81
C ARG A 37 -21.54 4.68 6.10
N VAL A 38 -21.12 3.42 6.27
CA VAL A 38 -21.42 2.65 7.49
C VAL A 38 -20.65 3.17 8.71
N LEU A 39 -19.40 3.60 8.54
CA LEU A 39 -18.60 4.21 9.60
C LEU A 39 -19.20 5.54 10.06
N VAL A 40 -19.49 6.43 9.12
CA VAL A 40 -20.08 7.75 9.38
C VAL A 40 -21.44 7.63 10.05
N LYS A 41 -22.27 6.64 9.66
CA LYS A 41 -23.56 6.36 10.31
C LYS A 41 -23.40 6.04 11.80
N GLY A 42 -22.25 5.48 12.21
CA GLY A 42 -21.89 5.23 13.60
C GLY A 42 -21.12 6.36 14.28
N GLY A 43 -20.84 7.48 13.61
CA GLY A 43 -19.96 8.54 14.11
C GLY A 43 -18.48 8.14 14.13
N LEU A 44 -18.06 7.23 13.25
CA LEU A 44 -16.73 6.61 13.22
C LEU A 44 -15.97 7.00 11.94
N ASN A 45 -14.66 6.75 11.94
CA ASN A 45 -13.81 6.85 10.75
C ASN A 45 -12.79 5.71 10.72
N VAL A 46 -12.09 5.54 9.59
CA VAL A 46 -11.18 4.41 9.35
C VAL A 46 -10.05 4.35 10.38
N VAL A 47 -9.39 5.48 10.65
CA VAL A 47 -8.25 5.55 11.57
C VAL A 47 -8.69 5.33 13.01
N GLY A 48 -9.82 5.91 13.43
CA GLY A 48 -10.38 5.71 14.75
C GLY A 48 -10.77 4.25 15.01
N GLU A 49 -11.25 3.55 13.98
CA GLU A 49 -11.60 2.14 14.08
C GLU A 49 -10.38 1.21 14.21
N VAL A 50 -9.29 1.46 13.49
CA VAL A 50 -8.08 0.64 13.64
C VAL A 50 -7.39 0.87 14.98
N LEU A 51 -7.53 2.06 15.57
CA LEU A 51 -6.99 2.41 16.89
C LEU A 51 -7.92 2.08 18.06
N ARG A 52 -9.15 1.64 17.77
CA ARG A 52 -10.18 1.41 18.78
C ARG A 52 -9.74 0.26 19.71
N GLY A 53 -9.62 0.58 20.99
CA GLY A 53 -9.31 -0.41 22.03
C GLY A 53 -7.82 -0.67 22.25
N GLU A 54 -6.95 -0.02 21.48
CA GLU A 54 -5.48 -0.16 21.59
C GLU A 54 -4.87 0.64 22.76
N GLY A 55 -5.68 1.45 23.45
CA GLY A 55 -5.25 2.22 24.61
C GLY A 55 -4.56 3.53 24.24
N THR A 56 -3.38 3.81 24.83
CA THR A 56 -2.63 5.03 24.53
C THR A 56 -1.89 4.90 23.22
N PHE A 57 -2.10 5.85 22.32
CA PHE A 57 -1.43 5.91 21.04
C PHE A 57 0.01 6.42 21.17
N PHE A 58 0.96 5.53 20.90
CA PHE A 58 2.40 5.81 20.77
C PHE A 58 2.84 5.73 19.31
N GLN A 59 3.58 6.74 18.86
CA GLN A 59 4.22 6.76 17.53
C GLN A 59 5.25 5.63 17.39
N MET A 60 5.49 5.20 16.16
CA MET A 60 6.35 4.07 15.78
C MET A 60 5.87 2.69 16.23
N GLN A 61 4.75 2.59 16.97
CA GLN A 61 4.12 1.30 17.28
C GLN A 61 3.09 0.93 16.23
N HIS A 62 2.93 -0.37 16.03
CA HIS A 62 1.94 -0.95 15.14
C HIS A 62 0.58 -1.02 15.82
N TYR A 63 -0.47 -0.81 15.04
CA TYR A 63 -1.86 -0.93 15.46
C TYR A 63 -2.64 -1.75 14.42
N PRO A 64 -3.35 -2.81 14.86
CA PRO A 64 -3.28 -3.40 16.20
C PRO A 64 -1.88 -3.97 16.51
N ALA A 65 -1.56 -4.18 17.79
CA ALA A 65 -0.22 -4.60 18.22
C ALA A 65 0.29 -5.92 17.61
N ASP A 66 -0.61 -6.84 17.25
CA ASP A 66 -0.29 -8.14 16.63
C ASP A 66 -0.34 -8.10 15.09
N ASP A 67 -0.47 -6.90 14.50
CA ASP A 67 -0.85 -6.67 13.11
C ASP A 67 -2.21 -7.35 12.76
N VAL A 68 -2.74 -7.04 11.58
CA VAL A 68 -3.89 -7.76 11.02
C VAL A 68 -3.41 -8.75 10.00
N TYR A 69 -3.88 -10.00 10.10
CA TYR A 69 -3.52 -11.07 9.18
C TYR A 69 -4.74 -11.93 8.84
N ASP A 70 -5.07 -11.98 7.55
CA ASP A 70 -6.10 -12.84 7.00
C ASP A 70 -5.49 -14.19 6.63
N ARG A 71 -6.01 -15.28 7.21
CA ARG A 71 -5.44 -16.62 7.04
C ARG A 71 -5.79 -17.27 5.71
N ASP A 72 -6.84 -16.79 5.03
CA ASP A 72 -7.33 -17.38 3.79
C ASP A 72 -6.65 -16.75 2.59
N SER A 73 -6.48 -15.41 2.60
CA SER A 73 -5.76 -14.68 1.55
C SER A 73 -4.25 -14.56 1.80
N HIS A 74 -3.83 -14.71 3.05
CA HIS A 74 -2.49 -14.39 3.54
C HIS A 74 -2.08 -12.91 3.43
N GLY A 75 -3.05 -12.02 3.23
CA GLY A 75 -2.86 -10.58 3.33
C GLY A 75 -2.60 -10.15 4.78
N GLN A 76 -1.75 -9.14 4.94
CA GLN A 76 -1.47 -8.53 6.24
C GLN A 76 -1.44 -7.01 6.13
N TYR A 77 -1.79 -6.32 7.21
CA TYR A 77 -1.50 -4.90 7.35
C TYR A 77 -1.23 -4.51 8.81
N TYR A 78 -0.59 -3.36 9.00
CA TYR A 78 -0.63 -2.62 10.26
C TYR A 78 -0.77 -1.13 9.98
N TYR A 79 -1.18 -0.36 11.00
CA TYR A 79 -1.21 1.09 10.99
C TYR A 79 -0.17 1.64 11.98
N HIS A 80 0.55 2.70 11.62
CA HIS A 80 1.41 3.43 12.56
C HIS A 80 1.54 4.91 12.19
N ALA A 81 2.16 5.70 13.06
CA ALA A 81 2.45 7.10 12.78
C ALA A 81 3.87 7.49 13.20
N HIS A 82 4.42 8.47 12.48
CA HIS A 82 5.74 9.03 12.71
C HIS A 82 5.66 10.35 13.49
N ARG A 83 6.80 10.78 14.05
CA ARG A 83 6.94 12.12 14.65
C ARG A 83 7.11 13.18 13.58
N GLY A 84 6.26 14.20 13.59
CA GLY A 84 6.48 15.42 12.80
C GLY A 84 6.12 15.32 11.32
N GLY A 85 5.34 14.32 10.90
CA GLY A 85 4.70 14.31 9.59
C GLY A 85 3.79 15.53 9.45
N LYS A 86 4.12 16.47 8.55
CA LYS A 86 3.28 17.65 8.32
C LYS A 86 2.05 17.23 7.52
N GLY A 87 0.89 17.18 8.17
CA GLY A 87 -0.41 16.92 7.52
C GLY A 87 -0.81 15.45 7.44
N GLU A 88 0.12 14.52 7.63
CA GLU A 88 -0.17 13.09 7.79
C GLU A 88 -0.48 12.78 9.26
N HIS A 89 -1.56 12.02 9.52
CA HIS A 89 -1.84 11.46 10.84
C HIS A 89 -1.03 10.18 11.09
N GLY A 90 -0.97 9.32 10.08
CA GLY A 90 -0.24 8.06 10.05
C GLY A 90 -0.57 7.30 8.77
N HIS A 91 -0.08 6.08 8.64
CA HIS A 91 -0.26 5.30 7.43
C HIS A 91 -0.41 3.82 7.70
N PHE A 92 -1.11 3.15 6.79
CA PHE A 92 -1.15 1.70 6.71
C PHE A 92 0.07 1.22 5.92
N HIS A 93 0.66 0.10 6.33
CA HIS A 93 1.50 -0.73 5.47
C HIS A 93 0.73 -2.01 5.15
N THR A 94 0.76 -2.42 3.89
CA THR A 94 0.10 -3.65 3.42
C THR A 94 1.11 -4.66 2.91
N PHE A 95 0.82 -5.94 3.10
CA PHE A 95 1.74 -7.03 2.83
C PHE A 95 1.02 -8.26 2.27
N MET A 96 1.78 -9.06 1.53
CA MET A 96 1.45 -10.44 1.22
C MET A 96 2.46 -11.36 1.90
N ARG A 97 1.99 -12.37 2.64
CA ARG A 97 2.86 -13.43 3.19
C ARG A 97 3.09 -14.53 2.16
N GLY A 98 4.21 -15.25 2.30
CA GLY A 98 4.71 -16.24 1.35
C GLY A 98 3.67 -17.27 0.90
N LYS A 99 2.75 -17.68 1.79
CA LYS A 99 1.69 -18.64 1.49
C LYS A 99 0.61 -18.12 0.53
N GLY A 100 0.42 -16.80 0.42
CA GLY A 100 -0.49 -16.19 -0.55
C GLY A 100 0.20 -15.63 -1.79
N MET A 101 1.53 -15.73 -1.85
CA MET A 101 2.28 -15.32 -3.04
C MET A 101 2.03 -16.31 -4.18
N PRO A 102 1.85 -15.81 -5.43
CA PRO A 102 1.80 -16.69 -6.59
C PRO A 102 3.04 -17.60 -6.67
N PRO A 103 2.89 -18.90 -7.03
CA PRO A 103 4.01 -19.84 -7.05
C PRO A 103 5.18 -19.47 -7.98
N ALA A 104 4.93 -18.58 -8.95
CA ALA A 104 5.93 -18.12 -9.89
C ALA A 104 6.80 -16.97 -9.36
N CYS A 105 6.45 -16.35 -8.23
CA CYS A 105 7.23 -15.26 -7.65
C CYS A 105 8.59 -15.76 -7.16
N VAL A 106 9.65 -15.02 -7.47
CA VAL A 106 11.02 -15.38 -7.11
C VAL A 106 11.64 -14.25 -6.30
N ALA A 107 12.03 -14.56 -5.07
CA ALA A 107 12.75 -13.62 -4.24
C ALA A 107 14.06 -13.21 -4.94
N GLN A 108 14.34 -11.91 -4.98
CA GLN A 108 15.56 -11.41 -5.59
C GLN A 108 16.77 -11.86 -4.77
N PRO A 109 17.84 -12.36 -5.42
CA PRO A 109 19.01 -12.83 -4.73
C PRO A 109 19.68 -11.65 -4.03
N TYR A 110 19.92 -11.81 -2.73
CA TYR A 110 20.67 -10.82 -1.97
C TYR A 110 22.12 -11.27 -1.86
N ALA A 111 22.99 -10.57 -2.60
CA ALA A 111 24.38 -10.99 -2.84
C ALA A 111 25.36 -10.57 -1.72
N GLN A 112 24.94 -9.70 -0.80
CA GLN A 112 25.80 -9.19 0.26
C GLN A 112 25.57 -10.02 1.54
N PRO A 113 26.58 -10.28 2.38
CA PRO A 113 26.36 -10.74 3.73
C PRO A 113 25.74 -9.59 4.53
N SER A 114 24.41 -9.46 4.52
CA SER A 114 23.72 -8.46 5.35
C SER A 114 23.99 -8.75 6.80
N ARG A 115 23.90 -7.70 7.61
CA ARG A 115 23.79 -7.80 9.06
C ARG A 115 22.44 -8.37 9.52
N ALA A 116 21.44 -8.47 8.63
CA ALA A 116 20.05 -8.85 8.93
C ALA A 116 19.57 -9.96 7.99
N GLN A 117 19.19 -11.10 8.55
CA GLN A 117 18.62 -12.23 7.82
C GLN A 117 17.27 -11.83 7.21
N TRP A 118 17.11 -12.02 5.89
CA TRP A 118 15.84 -11.75 5.23
C TRP A 118 14.84 -12.86 5.56
N PRO A 119 13.54 -12.56 5.74
CA PRO A 119 12.52 -13.59 5.80
C PRO A 119 12.52 -14.39 4.50
N VAL A 120 12.38 -15.71 4.58
CA VAL A 120 12.41 -16.63 3.42
C VAL A 120 11.33 -17.69 3.55
N ASP A 121 11.00 -18.33 2.43
CA ASP A 121 10.05 -19.45 2.36
C ASP A 121 8.71 -19.15 3.05
N ALA A 122 8.34 -19.93 4.07
CA ALA A 122 7.09 -19.79 4.80
C ALA A 122 6.98 -18.47 5.58
N GLU A 123 8.11 -17.86 5.93
CA GLU A 123 8.19 -16.58 6.64
C GLU A 123 8.36 -15.40 5.68
N ALA A 124 8.50 -15.64 4.37
CA ALA A 124 8.58 -14.58 3.38
C ALA A 124 7.39 -13.63 3.52
N ILE A 125 7.67 -12.34 3.40
CA ILE A 125 6.66 -11.28 3.46
C ILE A 125 7.11 -10.17 2.52
N SER A 126 6.20 -9.69 1.66
CA SER A 126 6.49 -8.57 0.76
C SER A 126 5.49 -7.45 0.99
N HIS A 127 6.01 -6.24 1.07
CA HIS A 127 5.25 -5.02 1.16
C HIS A 127 4.65 -4.67 -0.20
N LEU A 128 3.34 -4.44 -0.22
CA LEU A 128 2.61 -4.10 -1.43
C LEU A 128 2.61 -2.58 -1.64
N ILE A 129 2.05 -1.84 -0.68
CA ILE A 129 2.02 -0.38 -0.70
C ILE A 129 1.70 0.16 0.69
N ALA A 130 2.15 1.39 0.96
CA ALA A 130 1.68 2.15 2.11
C ALA A 130 0.58 3.15 1.73
N VAL A 131 -0.39 3.33 2.63
CA VAL A 131 -1.52 4.26 2.45
C VAL A 131 -1.46 5.33 3.52
N SER A 132 -1.12 6.55 3.11
CA SER A 132 -1.05 7.73 3.98
C SER A 132 -2.43 8.30 4.28
N MET A 133 -2.68 8.65 5.53
CA MET A 133 -3.98 9.09 6.05
C MET A 133 -3.91 10.51 6.61
N ASP A 134 -4.94 11.30 6.32
CA ASP A 134 -5.12 12.61 6.92
C ASP A 134 -5.68 12.53 8.36
N ALA A 135 -5.79 13.68 9.02
CA ALA A 135 -6.32 13.78 10.39
C ALA A 135 -7.82 13.45 10.53
N TYR A 136 -8.56 13.33 9.42
CA TYR A 136 -9.99 13.02 9.40
C TYR A 136 -10.26 11.54 9.10
N GLY A 137 -9.22 10.77 8.80
CA GLY A 137 -9.30 9.34 8.51
C GLY A 137 -9.54 9.02 7.04
N TYR A 138 -9.22 9.94 6.12
CA TYR A 138 -9.27 9.71 4.68
C TYR A 138 -7.87 9.49 4.09
N PRO A 139 -7.74 8.68 3.02
CA PRO A 139 -6.46 8.46 2.37
C PRO A 139 -6.04 9.70 1.59
N MET A 140 -4.79 10.14 1.77
CA MET A 140 -4.22 11.32 1.12
C MET A 140 -3.06 10.99 0.17
N GLY A 141 -2.48 9.80 0.27
CA GLY A 141 -1.36 9.40 -0.58
C GLY A 141 -1.06 7.91 -0.54
N LEU A 142 -0.35 7.46 -1.56
CA LEU A 142 0.25 6.13 -1.65
C LEU A 142 1.76 6.27 -1.75
N PHE A 143 2.52 5.38 -1.11
CA PHE A 143 3.96 5.37 -1.29
C PHE A 143 4.57 3.98 -1.23
N ALA A 144 5.63 3.81 -2.02
CA ALA A 144 6.51 2.66 -1.95
C ALA A 144 7.77 3.04 -1.13
N CYS A 145 8.29 2.08 -0.38
CA CYS A 145 9.46 2.27 0.45
C CYS A 145 10.61 1.37 0.02
N ASN A 146 11.78 1.63 0.59
CA ASN A 146 12.93 0.77 0.49
C ASN A 146 12.80 -0.41 1.47
N ARG A 147 13.45 -1.54 1.16
CA ARG A 147 13.36 -2.79 1.92
C ARG A 147 13.61 -2.59 3.41
N TRP A 148 14.62 -1.82 3.79
CA TRP A 148 14.99 -1.63 5.21
C TRP A 148 13.86 -1.06 6.06
N VAL A 149 12.90 -0.35 5.46
CA VAL A 149 11.77 0.27 6.15
C VAL A 149 10.83 -0.78 6.72
N THR A 150 10.63 -1.87 5.99
CA THR A 150 9.66 -2.94 6.32
C THR A 150 10.33 -4.26 6.70
N GLY A 151 11.64 -4.41 6.42
CA GLY A 151 12.37 -5.66 6.64
C GLY A 151 11.92 -6.80 5.73
N GLU A 152 11.21 -6.48 4.64
CA GLU A 152 10.57 -7.45 3.75
C GLU A 152 11.56 -8.37 3.03
N THR A 153 11.06 -9.45 2.45
CA THR A 153 11.73 -10.16 1.37
C THR A 153 11.57 -9.36 0.08
N TRP A 154 12.67 -9.09 -0.64
CA TRP A 154 12.58 -8.26 -1.84
C TRP A 154 12.15 -9.05 -3.06
N TYR A 155 11.09 -8.60 -3.71
CA TYR A 155 10.58 -9.12 -4.98
C TYR A 155 10.52 -8.01 -6.03
N SER A 156 10.62 -8.38 -7.31
CA SER A 156 10.49 -7.42 -8.41
C SER A 156 9.09 -6.78 -8.44
N ALA A 157 8.97 -5.64 -9.10
CA ALA A 157 7.70 -4.99 -9.33
C ALA A 157 6.69 -5.93 -10.01
N SER A 158 7.12 -6.75 -10.98
CA SER A 158 6.23 -7.72 -11.65
C SER A 158 5.63 -8.72 -10.67
N ASP A 159 6.44 -9.23 -9.75
CA ASP A 159 6.03 -10.23 -8.78
C ASP A 159 5.09 -9.60 -7.75
N VAL A 160 5.44 -8.43 -7.20
CA VAL A 160 4.58 -7.71 -6.25
C VAL A 160 3.25 -7.31 -6.88
N ILE A 161 3.24 -6.88 -8.15
CA ILE A 161 2.01 -6.58 -8.90
C ILE A 161 1.12 -7.83 -8.98
N SER A 162 1.69 -9.01 -9.22
CA SER A 162 0.91 -10.26 -9.24
C SER A 162 0.34 -10.66 -7.86
N MET A 163 0.96 -10.20 -6.76
CA MET A 163 0.45 -10.42 -5.40
C MET A 163 -0.80 -9.57 -5.10
N LEU A 164 -0.99 -8.44 -5.79
CA LEU A 164 -2.13 -7.54 -5.57
C LEU A 164 -3.48 -8.24 -5.81
N ASP A 165 -3.52 -9.22 -6.71
CA ASP A 165 -4.74 -9.96 -7.04
C ASP A 165 -5.21 -10.85 -5.87
N GLY A 166 -4.28 -11.32 -5.04
CA GLY A 166 -4.54 -12.14 -3.87
C GLY A 166 -4.81 -11.36 -2.59
N PHE A 167 -4.50 -10.06 -2.55
CA PHE A 167 -4.66 -9.27 -1.33
C PHE A 167 -6.14 -9.04 -1.01
N ALA A 168 -6.57 -9.54 0.14
CA ALA A 168 -7.89 -9.29 0.71
C ALA A 168 -7.86 -9.47 2.23
N ILE A 169 -8.58 -8.62 2.96
CA ILE A 169 -8.86 -8.81 4.38
C ILE A 169 -10.39 -8.71 4.51
N ASP A 170 -11.06 -9.80 4.88
CA ASP A 170 -12.54 -9.83 4.94
C ASP A 170 -13.10 -10.37 6.26
N HIS A 171 -12.23 -10.65 7.24
CA HIS A 171 -12.69 -11.00 8.57
C HIS A 171 -13.12 -9.77 9.39
N ALA A 172 -13.83 -9.98 10.50
CA ALA A 172 -14.44 -8.88 11.25
C ALA A 172 -13.50 -8.06 12.16
N LYS A 173 -12.30 -8.58 12.49
CA LYS A 173 -11.35 -7.93 13.42
C LYS A 173 -10.28 -7.11 12.70
N PRO A 174 -9.79 -5.99 13.24
CA PRO A 174 -10.33 -5.26 14.38
C PRO A 174 -11.64 -4.55 14.00
N SER A 175 -11.85 -4.24 12.72
CA SER A 175 -13.08 -3.65 12.21
C SER A 175 -13.33 -4.11 10.78
N TRP A 176 -14.42 -4.86 10.57
CA TRP A 176 -14.86 -5.33 9.25
C TRP A 176 -14.91 -4.23 8.17
N PRO A 177 -15.48 -3.04 8.42
CA PRO A 177 -15.47 -1.97 7.42
C PRO A 177 -14.07 -1.43 7.11
N VAL A 178 -13.12 -1.42 8.06
CA VAL A 178 -11.71 -1.03 7.78
C VAL A 178 -11.03 -2.04 6.88
N ASN A 179 -11.23 -3.33 7.15
CA ASN A 179 -10.64 -4.42 6.38
C ASN A 179 -11.13 -4.42 4.92
N ARG A 180 -12.44 -4.31 4.73
CA ARG A 180 -13.04 -4.22 3.38
C ARG A 180 -12.67 -2.92 2.69
N TRP A 181 -12.61 -1.81 3.42
CA TRP A 181 -12.15 -0.53 2.89
C TRP A 181 -10.72 -0.63 2.35
N LEU A 182 -9.77 -1.19 3.10
CA LEU A 182 -8.38 -1.26 2.68
C LEU A 182 -8.21 -2.18 1.45
N THR A 183 -8.91 -3.30 1.44
CA THR A 183 -8.97 -4.20 0.28
C THR A 183 -9.51 -3.49 -0.96
N ALA A 184 -10.63 -2.78 -0.82
CA ALA A 184 -11.25 -2.05 -1.91
C ALA A 184 -10.40 -0.86 -2.38
N LEU A 185 -9.69 -0.19 -1.47
CA LEU A 185 -8.81 0.93 -1.79
C LEU A 185 -7.63 0.48 -2.67
N LEU A 186 -6.98 -0.64 -2.31
CA LEU A 186 -5.90 -1.20 -3.13
C LEU A 186 -6.39 -1.60 -4.53
N ARG A 187 -7.61 -2.14 -4.64
CA ARG A 187 -8.23 -2.43 -5.94
C ARG A 187 -8.52 -1.17 -6.74
N LEU A 188 -9.09 -0.14 -6.10
CA LEU A 188 -9.43 1.14 -6.73
C LEU A 188 -8.20 1.86 -7.31
N TYR A 189 -7.07 1.79 -6.60
CA TYR A 189 -5.82 2.45 -6.98
C TYR A 189 -4.79 1.51 -7.60
N ARG A 190 -5.21 0.33 -8.06
CA ARG A 190 -4.31 -0.66 -8.67
C ARG A 190 -3.40 -0.06 -9.76
N PRO A 191 -3.89 0.76 -10.71
CA PRO A 191 -3.01 1.37 -11.73
C PRO A 191 -1.91 2.27 -11.14
N GLN A 192 -2.23 3.05 -10.10
CA GLN A 192 -1.28 3.93 -9.42
C GLN A 192 -0.26 3.12 -8.59
N ILE A 193 -0.70 2.03 -7.95
CA ILE A 193 0.17 1.13 -7.19
C ILE A 193 1.15 0.42 -8.13
N GLU A 194 0.68 -0.10 -9.25
CA GLU A 194 1.54 -0.72 -10.27
C GLU A 194 2.64 0.24 -10.74
N TYR A 195 2.27 1.50 -11.01
CA TYR A 195 3.23 2.53 -11.37
C TYR A 195 4.25 2.78 -10.26
N LEU A 196 3.82 2.92 -9.00
CA LEU A 196 4.73 3.13 -7.87
C LEU A 196 5.70 1.96 -7.66
N LEU A 197 5.26 0.73 -7.88
CA LEU A 197 6.10 -0.47 -7.79
C LEU A 197 7.16 -0.50 -8.91
N GLN A 198 6.78 -0.16 -10.14
CA GLN A 198 7.74 -0.04 -11.24
C GLN A 198 8.74 1.10 -10.98
N HIS A 199 8.26 2.25 -10.50
CA HIS A 199 9.10 3.38 -10.12
C HIS A 199 10.07 3.02 -8.98
N ARG A 200 9.61 2.27 -7.97
CA ARG A 200 10.44 1.76 -6.87
C ARG A 200 11.64 0.99 -7.41
N ASP A 201 11.42 0.04 -8.31
CA ASP A 201 12.49 -0.77 -8.89
C ASP A 201 13.46 0.09 -9.72
N GLN A 202 12.95 1.08 -10.47
CA GLN A 202 13.78 2.03 -11.22
C GLN A 202 14.66 2.88 -10.31
N VAL A 203 14.13 3.38 -9.19
CA VAL A 203 14.89 4.16 -8.20
C VAL A 203 15.99 3.31 -7.57
N ILE A 204 15.69 2.07 -7.17
CA ILE A 204 16.67 1.16 -6.61
C ILE A 204 17.77 0.83 -7.63
N ALA A 205 17.41 0.51 -8.87
CA ALA A 205 18.37 0.23 -9.94
C ALA A 205 19.27 1.43 -10.24
N HIS A 206 18.69 2.64 -10.31
CA HIS A 206 19.44 3.87 -10.53
C HIS A 206 20.42 4.15 -9.38
N ALA A 207 19.96 4.05 -8.13
CA ALA A 207 20.81 4.23 -6.96
C ALA A 207 21.94 3.19 -6.91
N GLN A 208 21.67 1.93 -7.27
CA GLN A 208 22.67 0.87 -7.29
C GLN A 208 23.74 1.09 -8.37
N ALA A 209 23.34 1.57 -9.55
CA ALA A 209 24.27 1.93 -10.61
C ALA A 209 25.15 3.14 -10.23
N ALA A 210 24.58 4.12 -9.52
CA ALA A 210 25.30 5.29 -9.04
C ALA A 210 26.29 4.95 -7.89
N GLN A 211 25.96 3.95 -7.06
CA GLN A 211 26.75 3.56 -5.90
C GLN A 211 26.95 2.02 -5.83
N PRO A 212 27.78 1.42 -6.71
CA PRO A 212 27.91 -0.05 -6.81
C PRO A 212 28.40 -0.76 -5.54
N SER A 213 29.10 -0.04 -4.66
CA SER A 213 29.64 -0.57 -3.40
C SER A 213 28.68 -0.42 -2.21
N VAL A 214 27.57 0.29 -2.37
CA VAL A 214 26.57 0.49 -1.32
C VAL A 214 25.48 -0.55 -1.48
N ASP A 215 25.06 -1.13 -0.36
CA ASP A 215 23.83 -1.91 -0.31
C ASP A 215 22.64 -0.96 -0.27
N VAL A 216 22.09 -0.66 -1.44
CA VAL A 216 20.99 0.30 -1.60
C VAL A 216 19.73 -0.15 -0.86
N LEU A 217 19.50 -1.46 -0.73
CA LEU A 217 18.31 -1.98 -0.04
C LEU A 217 18.38 -1.77 1.49
N GLU A 218 19.57 -1.46 2.01
CA GLU A 218 19.81 -1.13 3.42
C GLU A 218 20.23 0.34 3.65
N ASP A 219 20.19 1.18 2.61
CA ASP A 219 20.53 2.60 2.71
C ASP A 219 19.44 3.40 3.44
N ARG A 220 19.75 3.77 4.69
CA ARG A 220 18.88 4.56 5.57
C ARG A 220 18.60 5.99 5.08
N GLN A 221 19.32 6.47 4.05
CA GLN A 221 19.02 7.75 3.41
C GLN A 221 17.89 7.65 2.38
N LEU A 222 17.64 6.44 1.85
CA LEU A 222 16.58 6.16 0.89
C LEU A 222 15.45 5.42 1.60
N GLU A 223 14.52 6.17 2.20
CA GLU A 223 13.35 5.61 2.92
C GLU A 223 12.17 5.35 1.98
N ILE A 224 11.72 6.39 1.29
CA ILE A 224 10.60 6.36 0.34
C ILE A 224 11.14 6.46 -1.07
N THR A 225 10.75 5.52 -1.94
CA THR A 225 11.17 5.51 -3.36
C THR A 225 10.24 6.33 -4.24
N GLY A 226 8.97 6.50 -3.85
CA GLY A 226 8.01 7.34 -4.57
C GLY A 226 6.74 7.58 -3.76
N TYR A 227 6.16 8.77 -3.91
CA TYR A 227 4.88 9.15 -3.29
C TYR A 227 3.91 9.71 -4.33
N LEU A 228 2.66 9.24 -4.34
CA LEU A 228 1.56 9.78 -5.14
C LEU A 228 0.45 10.30 -4.25
N PRO A 229 0.07 11.60 -4.33
CA PRO A 229 -1.17 12.09 -3.74
C PRO A 229 -2.38 11.40 -4.36
N ILE A 230 -3.37 11.06 -3.55
CA ILE A 230 -4.62 10.45 -4.01
C ILE A 230 -5.85 11.16 -3.41
N ASN A 231 -6.95 11.12 -4.13
CA ASN A 231 -8.26 11.56 -3.65
C ASN A 231 -9.36 10.66 -4.26
N VAL A 232 -10.13 9.99 -3.41
CA VAL A 232 -11.11 8.98 -3.84
C VAL A 232 -12.19 9.59 -4.73
N ASP A 233 -12.69 10.77 -4.39
CA ASP A 233 -13.78 11.41 -5.12
C ASP A 233 -13.34 11.96 -6.47
N SER A 234 -12.20 12.63 -6.54
CA SER A 234 -11.63 13.10 -7.80
C SER A 234 -11.30 11.94 -8.73
N TRP A 235 -10.73 10.86 -8.19
CA TRP A 235 -10.42 9.66 -8.99
C TRP A 235 -11.69 8.98 -9.52
N THR A 236 -12.69 8.81 -8.66
CA THR A 236 -13.99 8.25 -9.04
C THR A 236 -14.69 9.12 -10.09
N ALA A 237 -14.60 10.45 -9.99
CA ALA A 237 -15.17 11.36 -10.98
C ALA A 237 -14.49 11.18 -12.35
N LEU A 238 -13.17 11.09 -12.40
CA LEU A 238 -12.41 10.84 -13.64
C LEU A 238 -12.84 9.52 -14.30
N LEU A 239 -12.92 8.43 -13.53
CA LEU A 239 -13.38 7.12 -14.04
C LEU A 239 -14.79 7.18 -14.66
N ASN A 240 -15.69 8.00 -14.10
CA ASN A 240 -17.04 8.18 -14.65
C ASN A 240 -17.08 9.07 -15.90
N THR A 241 -16.19 10.05 -16.03
CA THR A 241 -16.18 10.97 -17.18
C THR A 241 -15.61 10.36 -18.46
N SER A 242 -14.79 9.31 -18.35
CA SER A 242 -14.08 8.72 -19.49
C SER A 242 -14.88 7.67 -20.28
N LEU A 243 -16.22 7.67 -20.22
CA LEU A 243 -17.06 6.75 -20.99
C LEU A 243 -16.66 6.76 -22.48
N PRO A 244 -16.39 5.60 -23.12
CA PRO A 244 -16.40 5.56 -24.57
C PRO A 244 -17.81 5.98 -25.00
N GLN A 245 -17.89 6.93 -25.93
CA GLN A 245 -19.14 7.15 -26.64
C GLN A 245 -19.53 5.80 -27.24
N SER A 246 -20.67 5.27 -26.80
CA SER A 246 -21.31 4.14 -27.46
C SER A 246 -21.53 4.52 -28.93
N ALA A 247 -20.78 3.88 -29.82
CA ALA A 247 -21.04 3.88 -31.26
C ALA A 247 -22.18 2.90 -31.57
#